data_AF-A0A9Q8YA21-F1
#
_entry.id   AF-A0A9Q8YA21-F1
#
_cell.length_a   1.000
_cell.length_b   1.000
_cell.length_c   1.000
_cell.angle_alpha   90.00
_cell.angle_beta   90.00
_cell.angle_gamma   90.00
#
_symmetry.space_group_name_H-M   'P 1'
#
loop_
_entity.id
_entity.type
_entity.pdbx_description
1 polymer ?
#
loop_
_entity_poly.entity_id
_entity_poly.type
_entity_poly.pdbx_seq_one_letter_code
_entity_poly.pdbx_strand_id
1 'polypeptide(L)'
;MSARPSLRISTPLNGLLAALGLAAVAALTTRNFGATARLSLEVVLGGLWLFYVLQLADTLAAWPTADRRALMPHLVIDMVAVVVPLAAFLFADPRDQSLYCGVWLLKPLRHSTFFRLLGRVVARAAPNLVGVTSLFGIVLFGASLVAYLIERDIQPDKFGSIPQAMWWAVVTLSTTGYGDEIPQTLAGRVLAGLVMMSGIGIFALWAGILATGFFEEVRRQDFVRNWQLVAAVPLFEKLGSAAFVEIVRALRPRAVPAGSIICRKGEPGDQMYFIVEGRVTIATPSPTPVELGPGSFFGEMALISGEPRSATVTAATEVSLLSLYSEDFQMLSSSNPEIAEVIRRTAETRRGRPPEA
;
A
#
# COMPACT_ATOMS: atom_id res chain seq x y z
N MET A 1 27.19 3.66 26.36
CA MET A 1 26.42 2.61 27.07
C MET A 1 25.75 1.73 26.03
N SER A 2 25.94 0.42 26.18
CA SER A 2 25.59 -0.66 25.25
C SER A 2 24.21 -0.49 24.59
N ALA A 3 24.21 -0.35 23.26
CA ALA A 3 23.02 -0.57 22.44
C ALA A 3 22.65 -2.05 22.58
N ARG A 4 21.64 -2.34 23.41
CA ARG A 4 21.03 -3.67 23.42
C ARG A 4 20.60 -3.97 21.98
N PRO A 5 20.88 -5.18 21.44
CA PRO A 5 20.34 -5.57 20.16
C PRO A 5 18.83 -5.62 20.32
N SER A 6 18.13 -4.54 19.94
CA SER A 6 16.68 -4.55 19.80
C SER A 6 16.39 -5.74 18.90
N LEU A 7 15.59 -6.70 19.38
CA LEU A 7 15.02 -7.74 18.53
C LEU A 7 14.31 -7.03 17.38
N ARG A 8 15.02 -6.85 16.25
CA ARG A 8 14.45 -6.33 15.00
C ARG A 8 13.58 -7.44 14.46
N ILE A 9 12.41 -7.60 15.10
CA ILE A 9 11.38 -8.54 14.70
C ILE A 9 10.93 -8.07 13.33
N SER A 10 11.27 -8.86 12.33
CA SER A 10 10.82 -8.61 10.97
C SER A 10 9.29 -8.72 10.94
N THR A 11 8.64 -7.82 10.21
CA THR A 11 7.20 -7.86 9.93
C THR A 11 6.64 -9.27 9.64
N PRO A 12 7.31 -10.14 8.86
CA PRO A 12 6.83 -11.51 8.65
C PRO A 12 6.74 -12.36 9.94
N LEU A 13 7.64 -12.18 10.92
CA LEU A 13 7.62 -12.97 12.14
C LEU A 13 6.39 -12.67 13.01
N ASN A 14 6.03 -11.40 13.18
CA ASN A 14 4.80 -11.03 13.90
C ASN A 14 3.55 -11.59 13.22
N GLY A 15 3.53 -11.60 11.88
CA GLY A 15 2.43 -12.20 11.11
C GLY A 15 2.31 -13.71 11.31
N LEU A 16 3.45 -14.42 11.30
CA LEU A 16 3.50 -15.87 11.49
C LEU A 16 3.06 -16.26 12.91
N LEU A 17 3.53 -15.54 13.93
CA LEU A 17 3.14 -15.75 15.33
C LEU A 17 1.65 -15.47 15.56
N ALA A 18 1.11 -14.41 14.96
CA ALA A 18 -0.32 -14.10 15.04
C ALA A 18 -1.15 -15.20 14.36
N ALA A 19 -0.75 -15.66 13.18
CA ALA A 19 -1.42 -16.75 12.47
C ALA A 19 -1.42 -18.05 13.28
N LEU A 20 -0.29 -18.42 13.89
CA LEU A 20 -0.19 -19.57 14.78
C LEU A 20 -1.12 -19.44 15.99
N GLY A 21 -1.15 -18.27 16.63
CA GLY A 21 -2.04 -18.00 17.75
C GLY A 21 -3.51 -18.12 17.35
N LEU A 22 -3.92 -17.52 16.24
CA LEU A 22 -5.29 -17.57 15.74
C LEU A 22 -5.71 -18.98 15.32
N ALA A 23 -4.80 -19.75 14.73
CA ALA A 23 -5.03 -21.17 14.42
C ALA A 23 -5.24 -21.99 15.70
N ALA A 24 -4.46 -21.73 16.76
CA ALA A 24 -4.64 -22.38 18.05
C ALA A 24 -5.99 -22.00 18.70
N VAL A 25 -6.40 -20.73 18.62
CA VAL A 25 -7.74 -20.28 19.06
C VAL A 25 -8.83 -21.02 18.30
N ALA A 26 -8.75 -21.07 16.96
CA ALA A 26 -9.72 -21.78 16.14
C ALA A 26 -9.78 -23.28 16.49
N ALA A 27 -8.64 -23.93 16.68
CA ALA A 27 -8.56 -25.33 17.07
C ALA A 27 -9.26 -25.58 18.42
N LEU A 28 -9.05 -24.71 19.42
CA LEU A 28 -9.68 -24.81 20.74
C LEU A 28 -11.22 -24.71 20.70
N THR A 29 -11.82 -24.18 19.63
CA THR A 29 -13.29 -24.15 19.47
C THR A 29 -13.88 -25.48 18.97
N THR A 30 -13.04 -26.38 18.44
CA THR A 30 -13.49 -27.67 17.93
C THR A 30 -13.64 -28.70 19.06
N ARG A 31 -14.72 -29.50 19.03
CA ARG A 31 -15.11 -30.42 20.11
C ARG A 31 -14.22 -31.67 20.28
N ASN A 32 -13.21 -31.89 19.42
CA ASN A 32 -12.58 -33.20 19.24
C ASN A 32 -11.19 -33.38 19.89
N PHE A 33 -10.71 -32.42 20.67
CA PHE A 33 -9.38 -32.51 21.28
C PHE A 33 -9.41 -33.20 22.65
N GLY A 34 -8.56 -34.21 22.82
CA GLY A 34 -8.26 -34.78 24.15
C GLY A 34 -7.63 -33.73 25.07
N ALA A 35 -7.74 -33.95 26.39
CA ALA A 35 -7.29 -32.99 27.41
C ALA A 35 -5.82 -32.56 27.26
N THR A 36 -4.94 -33.47 26.83
CA THR A 36 -3.51 -33.20 26.57
C THR A 36 -3.28 -32.28 25.37
N ALA A 37 -4.04 -32.45 24.30
CA ALA A 37 -3.96 -31.60 23.11
C ALA A 37 -4.53 -30.19 23.38
N ARG A 38 -5.56 -30.10 24.22
CA ARG A 38 -6.09 -28.81 24.67
C ARG A 38 -5.05 -28.05 25.52
N LEU A 39 -4.44 -28.74 26.48
CA LEU A 39 -3.41 -28.16 27.33
C LEU A 39 -2.20 -27.67 26.52
N SER A 40 -1.75 -28.43 25.51
CA SER A 40 -0.63 -28.01 24.67
C SER A 40 -0.94 -26.74 23.88
N LEU A 41 -2.16 -26.59 23.35
CA LEU A 41 -2.60 -25.37 22.67
C LEU A 41 -2.68 -24.17 23.62
N GLU A 42 -3.18 -24.36 24.84
CA GLU A 42 -3.22 -23.30 25.86
C GLU A 42 -1.80 -22.86 26.28
N VAL A 43 -0.86 -23.82 26.42
CA VAL A 43 0.56 -23.51 26.66
C VAL A 43 1.18 -22.74 25.49
N VAL A 44 0.87 -23.10 24.24
CA VAL A 44 1.31 -22.34 23.06
C VAL A 44 0.77 -20.91 23.10
N LEU A 45 -0.51 -20.71 23.39
CA LEU A 45 -1.10 -19.37 23.54
C LEU A 45 -0.42 -18.57 24.66
N GLY A 46 -0.15 -19.20 25.82
CA GLY A 46 0.58 -18.57 26.92
C GLY A 46 2.00 -18.15 26.53
N GLY A 47 2.70 -18.99 25.77
CA GLY A 47 4.03 -18.67 25.22
C GLY A 47 4.01 -17.50 24.23
N LEU A 48 3.02 -17.47 23.33
CA LEU A 48 2.82 -16.34 22.40
C LEU A 48 2.46 -15.05 23.14
N TRP A 49 1.62 -15.13 24.17
CA TRP A 49 1.29 -13.98 25.01
C TRP A 49 2.54 -13.44 25.71
N LEU A 50 3.37 -14.31 26.32
CA LEU A 50 4.62 -13.89 26.96
C LEU A 50 5.57 -13.21 25.97
N PHE A 51 5.66 -13.74 24.73
CA PHE A 51 6.41 -13.09 23.67
C PHE A 51 5.89 -11.66 23.38
N TYR A 52 4.57 -11.47 23.33
CA TYR A 52 3.99 -10.14 23.14
C TYR A 52 4.14 -9.21 24.35
N VAL A 53 4.21 -9.74 25.57
CA VAL A 53 4.58 -8.97 26.77
C VAL A 53 6.01 -8.44 26.66
N LEU A 54 6.96 -9.29 26.26
CA LEU A 54 8.35 -8.87 26.05
C LEU A 54 8.44 -7.80 24.95
N GLN A 55 7.69 -7.97 23.86
CA GLN A 55 7.61 -6.98 22.80
C GLN A 55 7.03 -5.64 23.27
N LEU A 56 5.99 -5.65 24.12
CA LEU A 56 5.43 -4.44 24.72
C LEU A 56 6.45 -3.75 25.65
N ALA A 57 7.18 -4.54 26.45
CA ALA A 57 8.23 -4.02 27.32
C ALA A 57 9.35 -3.33 26.53
N ASP A 58 9.77 -3.90 25.39
CA ASP A 58 10.74 -3.27 24.49
C ASP A 58 10.21 -1.96 23.89
N THR A 59 8.93 -1.92 23.49
CA THR A 59 8.27 -0.70 22.99
C THR A 59 8.23 0.40 24.05
N LEU A 60 7.91 0.05 25.30
CA LEU A 60 7.89 0.97 26.44
C LEU A 60 9.30 1.43 26.82
N ALA A 61 10.30 0.56 26.74
CA ALA A 61 11.70 0.93 27.00
C ALA A 61 12.23 1.93 25.98
N ALA A 62 11.75 1.88 24.72
CA ALA A 62 12.10 2.84 23.67
C ALA A 62 11.37 4.19 23.79
N TRP A 63 10.33 4.28 24.63
CA TRP A 63 9.50 5.49 24.81
C TRP A 63 10.27 6.78 25.12
N PRO A 64 11.32 6.80 25.99
CA PRO A 64 12.00 8.04 26.36
C PRO A 64 12.77 8.69 25.20
N THR A 65 13.22 7.89 24.24
CA THR A 65 14.10 8.32 23.15
C THR A 65 13.41 8.41 21.79
N ALA A 66 12.21 7.85 21.65
CA ALA A 66 11.50 7.75 20.39
C ALA A 66 10.57 8.94 20.12
N ASP A 67 10.30 9.21 18.85
CA ASP A 67 9.22 10.12 18.46
C ASP A 67 7.87 9.52 18.88
N ARG A 68 7.21 10.20 19.82
CA ARG A 68 5.91 9.79 20.39
C ARG A 68 4.88 9.56 19.30
N ARG A 69 4.83 10.39 18.25
CA ARG A 69 3.82 10.26 17.18
C ARG A 69 4.03 9.01 16.35
N ALA A 70 5.28 8.64 16.11
CA ALA A 70 5.63 7.42 15.38
C ALA A 70 5.42 6.15 16.24
N LEU A 71 5.64 6.24 17.56
CA LEU A 71 5.56 5.10 18.47
C LEU A 71 4.12 4.77 18.90
N MET A 72 3.25 5.77 19.04
CA MET A 72 1.88 5.61 19.54
C MET A 72 1.07 4.48 18.87
N PRO A 73 1.00 4.37 17.52
CA PRO A 73 0.24 3.30 16.88
C PRO A 73 0.75 1.89 17.23
N HIS A 74 2.07 1.74 17.38
CA HIS A 74 2.70 0.47 17.75
C HIS A 74 2.37 0.11 19.19
N LEU A 75 2.44 1.10 20.10
CA LEU A 75 2.14 0.92 21.51
C LEU A 75 0.69 0.51 21.72
N VAL A 76 -0.27 1.12 21.01
CA VAL A 76 -1.69 0.77 21.11
C VAL A 76 -1.91 -0.70 20.72
N ILE A 77 -1.32 -1.15 19.60
CA ILE A 77 -1.46 -2.55 19.17
C ILE A 77 -0.82 -3.51 20.18
N ASP A 78 0.38 -3.20 20.68
CA ASP A 78 1.07 -4.06 21.66
C ASP A 78 0.32 -4.13 22.99
N MET A 79 -0.21 -3.00 23.46
CA MET A 79 -1.00 -2.91 24.68
C MET A 79 -2.30 -3.70 24.56
N VAL A 80 -3.06 -3.50 23.47
CA VAL A 80 -4.31 -4.24 23.23
C VAL A 80 -4.05 -5.75 23.12
N ALA A 81 -2.95 -6.15 22.46
CA ALA A 81 -2.58 -7.56 22.32
C ALA A 81 -2.20 -8.27 23.63
N VAL A 82 -1.82 -7.53 24.66
CA VAL A 82 -1.45 -8.06 25.98
C VAL A 82 -2.61 -7.94 26.96
N VAL A 83 -3.23 -6.75 27.04
CA VAL A 83 -4.25 -6.42 28.04
C VAL A 83 -5.55 -7.17 27.78
N VAL A 84 -5.97 -7.34 26.52
CA VAL A 84 -7.24 -8.03 26.22
C VAL A 84 -7.19 -9.51 26.62
N PRO A 85 -6.17 -10.31 26.23
CA PRO A 85 -6.05 -11.69 26.73
C PRO A 85 -5.85 -11.79 28.25
N LEU A 86 -5.10 -10.85 28.85
CA LEU A 86 -4.90 -10.82 30.31
C LEU A 86 -6.22 -10.57 31.05
N ALA A 87 -7.01 -9.60 30.60
CA ALA A 87 -8.32 -9.31 31.17
C ALA A 87 -9.27 -10.50 31.00
N ALA A 88 -9.24 -11.16 29.83
CA ALA A 88 -10.02 -12.37 29.59
C ALA A 88 -9.62 -13.51 30.54
N PHE A 89 -8.33 -13.73 30.76
CA PHE A 89 -7.85 -14.75 31.69
C PHE A 89 -8.34 -14.51 33.14
N LEU A 90 -8.45 -13.25 33.56
CA LEU A 90 -8.87 -12.88 34.92
C LEU A 90 -10.39 -12.84 35.12
N PHE A 91 -11.14 -12.42 34.10
CA PHE A 91 -12.57 -12.07 34.23
C PHE A 91 -13.52 -12.87 33.34
N ALA A 92 -13.05 -13.50 32.26
CA ALA A 92 -13.91 -14.26 31.35
C ALA A 92 -14.04 -15.73 31.78
N ASP A 93 -15.14 -16.36 31.38
CA ASP A 93 -15.38 -17.80 31.58
C ASP A 93 -14.21 -18.61 30.98
N PRO A 94 -13.62 -19.58 31.71
CA PRO A 94 -12.54 -20.44 31.23
C PRO A 94 -12.77 -21.07 29.85
N ARG A 95 -14.03 -21.26 29.42
CA ARG A 95 -14.37 -21.78 28.10
C ARG A 95 -14.07 -20.80 26.97
N ASP A 96 -14.17 -19.50 27.23
CA ASP A 96 -14.15 -18.45 26.22
C ASP A 96 -12.85 -17.61 26.24
N GLN A 97 -11.98 -17.80 27.24
CA GLN A 97 -10.75 -16.99 27.42
C GLN A 97 -9.87 -16.95 26.16
N SER A 98 -9.72 -18.08 25.48
CA SER A 98 -8.88 -18.18 24.27
C SER A 98 -9.42 -17.35 23.10
N LEU A 99 -10.73 -17.07 23.03
CA LEU A 99 -11.33 -16.28 21.96
C LEU A 99 -10.80 -14.84 21.94
N TYR A 100 -10.44 -14.30 23.11
CA TYR A 100 -9.90 -12.95 23.27
C TYR A 100 -8.47 -12.80 22.73
N CYS A 101 -7.74 -13.91 22.54
CA CYS A 101 -6.50 -13.92 21.76
C CYS A 101 -6.74 -13.62 20.27
N GLY A 102 -8.00 -13.63 19.81
CA GLY A 102 -8.41 -13.15 18.48
C GLY A 102 -7.93 -11.75 18.15
N VAL A 103 -7.69 -10.92 19.18
CA VAL A 103 -7.13 -9.56 19.02
C VAL A 103 -5.76 -9.53 18.35
N TRP A 104 -5.02 -10.65 18.35
CA TRP A 104 -3.72 -10.76 17.69
C TRP A 104 -3.79 -10.62 16.16
N LEU A 105 -4.99 -10.66 15.56
CA LEU A 105 -5.24 -10.25 14.16
C LEU A 105 -4.70 -8.85 13.85
N LEU A 106 -4.54 -7.99 14.86
CA LEU A 106 -3.99 -6.64 14.70
C LEU A 106 -2.46 -6.60 14.63
N LYS A 107 -1.75 -7.64 15.10
CA LYS A 107 -0.27 -7.64 15.17
C LYS A 107 0.43 -7.50 13.81
N PRO A 108 -0.06 -8.08 12.69
CA PRO A 108 0.48 -7.81 11.36
C PRO A 108 0.41 -6.33 10.96
N LEU A 109 -0.58 -5.58 11.47
CA LEU A 109 -0.77 -4.15 11.17
C LEU A 109 0.35 -3.29 11.78
N ARG A 110 0.98 -3.77 12.86
CA ARG A 110 2.03 -3.06 13.64
C ARG A 110 3.14 -2.48 12.75
N HIS A 111 3.59 -3.21 11.73
CA HIS A 111 4.69 -2.77 10.85
C HIS A 111 4.29 -2.62 9.39
N SER A 112 3.00 -2.67 9.09
CA SER A 112 2.54 -2.58 7.72
C SER A 112 2.66 -1.13 7.21
N THR A 113 3.47 -0.95 6.17
CA THR A 113 3.49 0.28 5.37
C THR A 113 2.17 0.46 4.62
N PHE A 114 1.58 -0.64 4.14
CA PHE A 114 0.32 -0.64 3.41
C PHE A 114 -0.85 -0.12 4.24
N PHE A 115 -1.05 -0.60 5.47
CA PHE A 115 -2.17 -0.11 6.29
C PHE A 115 -2.02 1.35 6.71
N ARG A 116 -0.79 1.85 6.86
CA ARG A 116 -0.52 3.29 7.05
C ARG A 116 -0.81 4.11 5.80
N LEU A 117 -0.63 3.55 4.61
CA LEU A 117 -1.05 4.15 3.35
C LEU A 117 -2.58 4.20 3.28
N LEU A 118 -3.25 3.05 3.46
CA LEU A 118 -4.71 2.94 3.47
C LEU A 118 -5.35 3.93 4.46
N GLY A 119 -4.84 4.02 5.69
CA GLY A 119 -5.35 4.96 6.69
C GLY A 119 -5.25 6.42 6.26
N ARG A 120 -4.16 6.82 5.57
CA ARG A 120 -4.02 8.17 5.02
C ARG A 120 -4.98 8.44 3.87
N VAL A 121 -5.18 7.46 3.00
CA VAL A 121 -6.14 7.54 1.88
C VAL A 121 -7.55 7.72 2.44
N VAL A 122 -7.96 6.88 3.39
CA VAL A 122 -9.29 6.95 4.03
C VAL A 122 -9.47 8.27 4.77
N ALA A 123 -8.49 8.72 5.55
CA ALA A 123 -8.61 9.98 6.29
C ALA A 123 -8.80 11.20 5.37
N ARG A 124 -8.18 11.19 4.19
CA ARG A 124 -8.35 12.26 3.18
C ARG A 124 -9.67 12.13 2.42
N ALA A 125 -10.04 10.91 2.07
CA ALA A 125 -11.28 10.63 1.37
C ALA A 125 -12.52 10.70 2.28
N ALA A 126 -12.34 10.82 3.60
CA ALA A 126 -13.40 10.73 4.60
C ALA A 126 -14.61 11.64 4.31
N PRO A 127 -14.48 12.93 3.93
CA PRO A 127 -15.65 13.75 3.62
C PRO A 127 -16.49 13.19 2.48
N ASN A 128 -15.84 12.71 1.41
CA ASN A 128 -16.53 12.11 0.26
C ASN A 128 -17.15 10.75 0.62
N LEU A 129 -16.42 9.93 1.39
CA LEU A 129 -16.91 8.64 1.87
C LEU A 129 -18.13 8.81 2.79
N VAL A 130 -18.12 9.80 3.69
CA VAL A 130 -19.27 10.14 4.54
C VAL A 130 -20.46 10.57 3.70
N GLY A 131 -20.25 11.37 2.66
CA GLY A 131 -21.30 11.76 1.71
C GLY A 131 -21.95 10.56 1.02
N VAL A 132 -21.14 9.66 0.43
CA VAL A 132 -21.64 8.46 -0.24
C VAL A 132 -22.27 7.46 0.74
N THR A 133 -21.75 7.33 1.96
CA THR A 133 -22.36 6.53 3.03
C THR A 133 -23.73 7.07 3.43
N SER A 134 -23.85 8.40 3.51
CA SER A 134 -25.12 9.06 3.84
C SER A 134 -26.15 8.84 2.72
N LEU A 135 -25.73 8.97 1.46
CA LEU A 135 -26.58 8.64 0.30
C LEU A 135 -27.03 7.17 0.33
N PHE A 136 -26.11 6.24 0.63
CA PHE A 136 -26.45 4.83 0.82
C PHE A 136 -27.51 4.65 1.90
N GLY A 137 -27.35 5.28 3.06
CA GLY A 137 -28.33 5.22 4.15
C GLY A 137 -29.71 5.78 3.76
N ILE A 138 -29.75 6.89 3.03
CA ILE A 138 -31.00 7.50 2.54
C ILE A 138 -31.72 6.56 1.56
N VAL A 139 -31.00 6.03 0.56
CA VAL A 139 -31.57 5.11 -0.43
C VAL A 139 -32.01 3.81 0.24
N LEU A 140 -31.19 3.27 1.16
CA LEU A 140 -31.49 2.07 1.91
C LEU A 140 -32.79 2.23 2.71
N PHE A 141 -32.89 3.26 3.54
CA PHE A 141 -34.06 3.47 4.38
C PHE A 141 -35.30 3.80 3.52
N GLY A 142 -35.14 4.62 2.48
CA GLY A 142 -36.22 4.95 1.54
C GLY A 142 -36.77 3.72 0.82
N ALA A 143 -35.89 2.88 0.26
CA ALA A 143 -36.28 1.63 -0.39
C ALA A 143 -36.99 0.67 0.57
N SER A 144 -36.51 0.57 1.81
CA SER A 144 -37.10 -0.29 2.85
C SER A 144 -38.50 0.19 3.24
N LEU A 145 -38.69 1.50 3.37
CA LEU A 145 -39.99 2.09 3.67
C LEU A 145 -41.01 1.83 2.55
N VAL A 146 -40.60 2.01 1.29
CA VAL A 146 -41.48 1.77 0.14
C VAL A 146 -41.80 0.28 0.00
N ALA A 147 -40.82 -0.61 0.18
CA ALA A 147 -41.05 -2.06 0.15
C ALA A 147 -42.03 -2.51 1.24
N TYR A 148 -41.87 -2.00 2.47
CA TYR A 148 -42.81 -2.24 3.57
C TYR A 148 -44.23 -1.79 3.21
N LEU A 149 -44.39 -0.58 2.66
CA LEU A 149 -45.72 -0.07 2.29
C LEU A 149 -46.42 -0.90 1.21
N ILE A 150 -45.65 -1.52 0.30
CA ILE A 150 -46.19 -2.30 -0.83
C ILE A 150 -46.47 -3.75 -0.42
N GLU A 151 -45.55 -4.39 0.30
CA GLU A 151 -45.56 -5.86 0.47
C GLU A 151 -46.07 -6.31 1.84
N ARG A 152 -46.24 -5.43 2.84
CA ARG A 152 -46.62 -5.82 4.22
C ARG A 152 -47.91 -6.64 4.32
N ASP A 153 -48.90 -6.38 3.46
CA ASP A 153 -50.20 -7.04 3.53
C ASP A 153 -50.18 -8.42 2.84
N ILE A 154 -49.26 -8.63 1.89
CA ILE A 154 -49.12 -9.87 1.12
C ILE A 154 -48.10 -10.80 1.77
N GLN A 155 -47.04 -10.22 2.35
CA GLN A 155 -45.91 -10.94 2.95
C GLN A 155 -45.62 -10.41 4.37
N PRO A 156 -46.53 -10.56 5.33
CA PRO A 156 -46.33 -10.05 6.69
C PRO A 156 -45.12 -10.69 7.40
N ASP A 157 -44.78 -11.94 7.09
CA ASP A 157 -43.64 -12.63 7.71
C ASP A 157 -42.27 -12.11 7.22
N LYS A 158 -42.22 -11.49 6.03
CA LYS A 158 -40.99 -11.03 5.36
C LYS A 158 -40.87 -9.51 5.29
N PHE A 159 -41.97 -8.82 5.00
CA PHE A 159 -42.05 -7.35 4.88
C PHE A 159 -42.97 -6.75 5.93
N GLY A 160 -43.21 -7.44 7.06
CA GLY A 160 -44.09 -6.97 8.14
C GLY A 160 -43.49 -5.88 9.03
N SER A 161 -42.20 -5.56 8.87
CA SER A 161 -41.55 -4.48 9.58
C SER A 161 -40.44 -3.82 8.75
N ILE A 162 -40.14 -2.55 9.06
CA ILE A 162 -39.08 -1.80 8.38
C ILE A 162 -37.71 -2.50 8.50
N PRO A 163 -37.27 -3.04 9.65
CA PRO A 163 -35.99 -3.73 9.74
C PRO A 163 -35.88 -4.98 8.87
N GLN A 164 -36.97 -5.73 8.68
CA GLN A 164 -36.98 -6.87 7.75
C GLN A 164 -36.86 -6.39 6.30
N ALA A 165 -37.61 -5.35 5.92
CA ALA A 165 -37.46 -4.74 4.60
C ALA A 165 -36.05 -4.13 4.38
N MET A 166 -35.41 -3.64 5.44
CA MET A 166 -34.01 -3.19 5.41
C MET A 166 -33.03 -4.32 5.11
N TRP A 167 -33.25 -5.52 5.64
CA TRP A 167 -32.43 -6.68 5.30
C TRP A 167 -32.47 -6.96 3.79
N TRP A 168 -33.67 -7.07 3.22
CA TRP A 168 -33.86 -7.19 1.77
C TRP A 168 -33.19 -6.05 0.99
N ALA A 169 -33.37 -4.81 1.44
CA ALA A 169 -32.82 -3.64 0.77
C ALA A 169 -31.29 -3.64 0.82
N VAL A 170 -30.64 -4.00 1.95
CA VAL A 170 -29.18 -4.15 2.03
C VAL A 170 -28.72 -5.20 1.01
N VAL A 171 -29.31 -6.39 1.03
CA VAL A 171 -28.94 -7.52 0.16
C VAL A 171 -29.09 -7.19 -1.32
N THR A 172 -30.12 -6.44 -1.69
CA THR A 172 -30.41 -6.02 -3.06
C THR A 172 -29.48 -4.88 -3.49
N LEU A 173 -29.29 -3.88 -2.63
CA LEU A 173 -28.47 -2.70 -2.89
C LEU A 173 -26.97 -3.05 -2.92
N SER A 174 -26.53 -4.06 -2.16
CA SER A 174 -25.15 -4.60 -2.16
C SER A 174 -24.89 -5.63 -3.25
N THR A 175 -25.81 -5.78 -4.21
CA THR A 175 -25.69 -6.74 -5.33
C THR A 175 -25.47 -8.19 -4.89
N THR A 176 -25.86 -8.53 -3.64
CA THR A 176 -25.62 -9.86 -3.04
C THR A 176 -26.70 -10.85 -3.45
N GLY A 177 -27.98 -10.48 -3.30
CA GLY A 177 -29.11 -11.25 -3.79
C GLY A 177 -29.22 -12.68 -3.22
N TYR A 178 -29.33 -12.84 -1.89
CA TYR A 178 -29.51 -14.16 -1.25
C TYR A 178 -30.76 -14.91 -1.74
N GLY A 179 -31.80 -14.18 -2.16
CA GLY A 179 -33.04 -14.78 -2.70
C GLY A 179 -33.97 -15.37 -1.63
N ASP A 180 -33.70 -15.10 -0.37
CA ASP A 180 -34.52 -15.44 0.80
C ASP A 180 -35.84 -14.65 0.86
N GLU A 181 -35.76 -13.35 0.57
CA GLU A 181 -36.89 -12.42 0.56
C GLU A 181 -36.96 -11.68 -0.78
N ILE A 182 -38.08 -11.79 -1.50
CA ILE A 182 -38.24 -11.18 -2.83
C ILE A 182 -39.66 -10.61 -2.95
N PRO A 183 -39.83 -9.37 -3.47
CA PRO A 183 -41.15 -8.79 -3.71
C PRO A 183 -41.99 -9.62 -4.68
N GLN A 184 -43.27 -9.80 -4.36
CA GLN A 184 -44.19 -10.57 -5.19
C GLN A 184 -45.01 -9.67 -6.12
N THR A 185 -45.29 -8.44 -5.71
CA THR A 185 -46.07 -7.50 -6.52
C THR A 185 -45.27 -6.94 -7.70
N LEU A 186 -45.98 -6.49 -8.74
CA LEU A 186 -45.37 -5.76 -9.85
C LEU A 186 -44.64 -4.50 -9.37
N ALA A 187 -45.27 -3.72 -8.49
CA ALA A 187 -44.69 -2.49 -7.94
C ALA A 187 -43.42 -2.76 -7.13
N GLY A 188 -43.42 -3.81 -6.30
CA GLY A 188 -42.25 -4.24 -5.53
C GLY A 188 -41.10 -4.71 -6.43
N ARG A 189 -41.41 -5.39 -7.54
CA ARG A 189 -40.39 -5.79 -8.53
C ARG A 189 -39.80 -4.60 -9.29
N VAL A 190 -40.62 -3.60 -9.62
CA VAL A 190 -40.13 -2.35 -10.23
C VAL A 190 -39.21 -1.62 -9.24
N LEU A 191 -39.60 -1.51 -7.97
CA LEU A 191 -38.76 -0.97 -6.90
C LEU A 191 -37.43 -1.74 -6.82
N ALA A 192 -37.46 -3.07 -6.84
CA ALA A 192 -36.24 -3.89 -6.83
C ALA A 192 -35.30 -3.54 -7.99
N GLY A 193 -35.83 -3.33 -9.19
CA GLY A 193 -35.08 -2.84 -10.36
C GLY A 193 -34.36 -1.52 -10.10
N LEU A 194 -35.06 -0.55 -9.52
CA LEU A 194 -34.49 0.76 -9.18
C LEU A 194 -33.42 0.66 -8.09
N VAL A 195 -33.65 -0.19 -7.07
CA VAL A 195 -32.69 -0.43 -5.99
C VAL A 195 -31.42 -1.08 -6.53
N MET A 196 -31.53 -2.09 -7.39
CA MET A 196 -30.37 -2.73 -8.02
C MET A 196 -29.54 -1.73 -8.85
N MET A 197 -30.20 -0.91 -9.67
CA MET A 197 -29.52 0.12 -10.47
C MET A 197 -28.81 1.16 -9.59
N SER A 198 -29.45 1.59 -8.51
CA SER A 198 -28.87 2.53 -7.54
C SER A 198 -27.68 1.92 -6.80
N GLY A 199 -27.77 0.63 -6.43
CA GLY A 199 -26.73 -0.11 -5.73
C GLY A 199 -25.41 -0.12 -6.49
N ILE A 200 -25.45 -0.53 -7.77
CA ILE A 200 -24.27 -0.53 -8.64
C ILE A 200 -23.63 0.86 -8.69
N GLY A 201 -24.43 1.93 -8.84
CA GLY A 201 -23.93 3.30 -8.87
C GLY A 201 -23.24 3.73 -7.57
N ILE A 202 -23.87 3.46 -6.42
CA ILE A 202 -23.34 3.84 -5.11
C ILE A 202 -22.05 3.07 -4.78
N PHE A 203 -22.00 1.77 -5.07
CA PHE A 203 -20.78 0.97 -4.86
C PHE A 203 -19.66 1.38 -5.82
N ALA A 204 -19.98 1.75 -7.07
CA ALA A 204 -19.00 2.29 -8.00
C ALA A 204 -18.39 3.60 -7.50
N LEU A 205 -19.17 4.46 -6.86
CA LEU A 205 -18.66 5.69 -6.23
C LEU A 205 -17.73 5.37 -5.04
N TRP A 206 -18.09 4.41 -4.18
CA TRP A 206 -17.22 3.95 -3.10
C TRP A 206 -15.87 3.45 -3.61
N ALA A 207 -15.90 2.53 -4.57
CA ALA A 207 -14.69 1.96 -5.18
C ALA A 207 -13.87 3.05 -5.89
N GLY A 208 -14.53 3.95 -6.64
CA GLY A 208 -13.89 5.04 -7.35
C GLY A 208 -13.18 6.02 -6.43
N ILE A 209 -13.82 6.47 -5.35
CA ILE A 209 -13.21 7.39 -4.37
C ILE A 209 -11.95 6.78 -3.75
N LEU A 210 -12.03 5.51 -3.33
CA LEU A 210 -10.88 4.81 -2.75
C LEU A 210 -9.77 4.64 -3.79
N ALA A 211 -10.09 4.22 -5.02
CA ALA A 211 -9.12 4.03 -6.09
C ALA A 211 -8.39 5.34 -6.44
N THR A 212 -9.13 6.43 -6.62
CA THR A 212 -8.55 7.76 -6.87
C THR A 212 -7.67 8.21 -5.71
N GLY A 213 -8.13 8.06 -4.46
CA GLY A 213 -7.35 8.43 -3.29
C GLY A 213 -6.06 7.61 -3.14
N PHE A 214 -6.11 6.30 -3.46
CA PHE A 214 -4.93 5.45 -3.51
C PHE A 214 -3.95 5.89 -4.59
N PHE A 215 -4.45 6.17 -5.80
CA PHE A 215 -3.63 6.62 -6.92
C PHE A 215 -2.92 7.95 -6.61
N GLU A 216 -3.64 8.91 -6.02
CA GLU A 216 -3.09 10.20 -5.61
C GLU A 216 -2.02 10.07 -4.53
N GLU A 217 -2.24 9.24 -3.50
CA GLU A 217 -1.25 9.10 -2.42
C GLU A 217 -0.01 8.32 -2.86
N VAL A 218 -0.15 7.30 -3.72
CA VAL A 218 0.99 6.61 -4.33
C VAL A 218 1.81 7.59 -5.16
N ARG A 219 1.16 8.38 -6.05
CA ARG A 219 1.83 9.39 -6.87
C ARG A 219 2.51 10.48 -6.03
N ARG A 220 1.91 10.85 -4.89
CA ARG A 220 2.51 11.80 -3.95
C ARG A 220 3.75 11.24 -3.25
N GLN A 221 3.73 9.96 -2.86
CA GLN A 221 4.91 9.32 -2.28
C GLN A 221 6.05 9.24 -3.29
N ASP A 222 5.74 8.92 -4.55
CA ASP A 222 6.71 8.97 -5.63
C ASP A 222 7.27 10.37 -5.81
N PHE A 223 6.43 11.41 -5.84
CA PHE A 223 6.89 12.80 -5.94
C PHE A 223 7.84 13.20 -4.80
N VAL A 224 7.50 12.92 -3.53
CA VAL A 224 8.34 13.31 -2.38
C VAL A 224 9.67 12.56 -2.38
N ARG A 225 9.64 11.26 -2.71
CA ARG A 225 10.86 10.46 -2.86
C ARG A 225 11.70 11.00 -4.01
N ASN A 226 11.10 11.20 -5.18
CA ASN A 226 11.78 11.75 -6.35
C ASN A 226 12.37 13.12 -6.06
N TRP A 227 11.67 14.01 -5.35
CA TRP A 227 12.18 15.34 -5.01
C TRP A 227 13.54 15.27 -4.31
N GLN A 228 13.66 14.42 -3.30
CA GLN A 228 14.92 14.23 -2.55
C GLN A 228 16.02 13.66 -3.43
N LEU A 229 15.66 12.71 -4.31
CA LEU A 229 16.59 12.05 -5.20
C LEU A 229 17.07 12.96 -6.35
N VAL A 230 16.18 13.81 -6.87
CA VAL A 230 16.46 14.80 -7.93
C VAL A 230 17.33 15.93 -7.40
N ALA A 231 17.04 16.42 -6.19
CA ALA A 231 17.86 17.43 -5.52
C ALA A 231 19.30 16.98 -5.28
N ALA A 232 19.57 15.67 -5.26
CA ALA A 232 20.91 15.10 -5.11
C ALA A 232 21.70 15.06 -6.43
N VAL A 233 21.07 15.29 -7.59
CA VAL A 233 21.74 15.27 -8.90
C VAL A 233 22.17 16.69 -9.25
N PRO A 234 23.49 16.98 -9.35
CA PRO A 234 24.00 18.33 -9.61
C PRO A 234 23.46 18.98 -10.89
N LEU A 235 23.07 18.16 -11.88
CA LEU A 235 22.46 18.59 -13.13
C LEU A 235 21.19 19.44 -12.93
N PHE A 236 20.43 19.17 -11.88
CA PHE A 236 19.11 19.75 -11.64
C PHE A 236 19.11 20.93 -10.66
N GLU A 237 20.26 21.28 -10.08
CA GLU A 237 20.37 22.42 -9.15
C GLU A 237 20.07 23.76 -9.82
N LYS A 238 20.34 23.88 -11.12
CA LYS A 238 20.17 25.14 -11.88
C LYS A 238 18.75 25.37 -12.39
N LEU A 239 17.83 24.47 -12.09
CA LEU A 239 16.45 24.58 -12.55
C LEU A 239 15.68 25.65 -11.79
N GLY A 240 14.91 26.45 -12.53
CA GLY A 240 13.84 27.24 -11.93
C GLY A 240 12.80 26.34 -11.25
N SER A 241 12.11 26.87 -10.24
CA SER A 241 11.15 26.12 -9.42
C SER A 241 10.03 25.44 -10.22
N ALA A 242 9.56 26.07 -11.30
CA ALA A 242 8.51 25.51 -12.16
C ALA A 242 9.01 24.30 -12.97
N ALA A 243 10.16 24.44 -13.64
CA ALA A 243 10.78 23.38 -14.42
C ALA A 243 11.19 22.19 -13.54
N PHE A 244 11.67 22.46 -12.32
CA PHE A 244 12.00 21.42 -11.35
C PHE A 244 10.76 20.57 -10.99
N VAL A 245 9.59 21.18 -10.80
CA VAL A 245 8.34 20.46 -10.50
C VAL A 245 7.91 19.57 -11.67
N GLU A 246 8.05 20.03 -12.92
CA GLU A 246 7.73 19.23 -14.10
C GLU A 246 8.64 18.00 -14.20
N ILE A 247 9.94 18.18 -13.98
CA ILE A 247 10.94 17.11 -14.04
C ILE A 247 10.71 16.07 -12.95
N VAL A 248 10.46 16.49 -11.72
CA VAL A 248 10.20 15.57 -10.59
C VAL A 248 8.94 14.73 -10.85
N ARG A 249 7.95 15.28 -11.58
CA ARG A 249 6.72 14.56 -11.97
C ARG A 249 6.94 13.56 -13.09
N ALA A 250 7.88 13.81 -13.99
CA ALA A 250 8.23 12.92 -15.10
C ALA A 250 9.11 11.73 -14.66
N LEU A 251 9.99 11.98 -13.69
CA LEU A 251 10.93 10.95 -13.23
C LEU A 251 10.22 9.81 -12.51
N ARG A 252 10.66 8.57 -12.77
CA ARG A 252 10.15 7.38 -12.09
C ARG A 252 11.25 6.70 -11.28
N PRO A 253 11.04 6.46 -9.98
CA PRO A 253 12.02 5.78 -9.15
C PRO A 253 12.06 4.29 -9.46
N ARG A 254 13.28 3.71 -9.52
CA ARG A 254 13.50 2.30 -9.81
C ARG A 254 14.63 1.76 -8.92
N ALA A 255 14.30 0.76 -8.10
CA ALA A 255 15.29 0.01 -7.34
C ALA A 255 15.74 -1.22 -8.14
N VAL A 256 17.05 -1.45 -8.20
CA VAL A 256 17.67 -2.54 -8.96
C VAL A 256 18.60 -3.33 -8.04
N PRO A 257 18.38 -4.65 -7.85
CA PRO A 257 19.26 -5.50 -7.06
C PRO A 257 20.66 -5.63 -7.68
N ALA A 258 21.67 -5.86 -6.83
CA ALA A 258 23.04 -6.15 -7.27
C ALA A 258 23.09 -7.32 -8.26
N GLY A 259 23.93 -7.19 -9.29
CA GLY A 259 24.11 -8.17 -10.36
C GLY A 259 23.06 -8.11 -11.48
N SER A 260 21.99 -7.31 -11.32
CA SER A 260 20.94 -7.22 -12.34
C SER A 260 21.38 -6.39 -13.55
N ILE A 261 21.02 -6.83 -14.75
CA ILE A 261 21.22 -6.06 -15.99
C ILE A 261 20.13 -4.99 -16.08
N ILE A 262 20.53 -3.73 -16.23
CA ILE A 262 19.63 -2.57 -16.34
C ILE A 262 19.20 -2.34 -17.79
N CYS A 263 20.14 -2.47 -18.73
CA CYS A 263 19.86 -2.48 -20.18
C CYS A 263 20.95 -3.27 -20.90
N ARG A 264 20.62 -3.88 -22.05
CA ARG A 264 21.60 -4.59 -22.88
C ARG A 264 21.97 -3.77 -24.12
N LYS A 265 23.22 -3.90 -24.54
CA LYS A 265 23.69 -3.37 -25.83
C LYS A 265 22.81 -3.91 -26.96
N GLY A 266 22.40 -3.02 -27.87
CA GLY A 266 21.60 -3.36 -29.05
C GLY A 266 20.08 -3.39 -28.82
N GLU A 267 19.60 -3.35 -27.56
CA GLU A 267 18.18 -3.16 -27.29
C GLU A 267 17.75 -1.72 -27.61
N PRO A 268 16.49 -1.46 -27.98
CA PRO A 268 15.98 -0.09 -28.12
C PRO A 268 16.09 0.67 -26.80
N GLY A 269 16.48 1.95 -26.87
CA GLY A 269 16.60 2.81 -25.70
C GLY A 269 15.57 3.92 -25.68
N ASP A 270 14.50 3.74 -24.91
CA ASP A 270 13.36 4.65 -24.78
C ASP A 270 13.41 5.56 -23.53
N GLN A 271 14.43 5.38 -22.70
CA GLN A 271 14.59 6.12 -21.44
C GLN A 271 16.07 6.27 -21.04
N MET A 272 16.39 7.27 -20.24
CA MET A 272 17.69 7.44 -19.58
C MET A 272 17.53 7.29 -18.06
N TYR A 273 18.65 7.11 -17.37
CA TYR A 273 18.67 6.83 -15.93
C TYR A 273 19.63 7.76 -15.20
N PHE A 274 19.21 8.28 -14.05
CA PHE A 274 20.04 9.00 -13.08
C PHE A 274 20.32 8.10 -11.88
N ILE A 275 21.57 8.01 -11.46
CA ILE A 275 22.02 7.19 -10.34
C ILE A 275 21.94 8.02 -9.08
N VAL A 276 21.13 7.59 -8.12
CA VAL A 276 20.97 8.30 -6.86
C VAL A 276 21.75 7.63 -5.75
N GLU A 277 21.74 6.31 -5.72
CA GLU A 277 22.47 5.51 -4.75
C GLU A 277 22.98 4.24 -5.41
N GLY A 278 24.14 3.73 -4.96
CA GLY A 278 24.78 2.54 -5.52
C GLY A 278 25.70 2.82 -6.69
N ARG A 279 26.19 1.75 -7.33
CA ARG A 279 27.12 1.78 -8.46
C ARG A 279 26.67 0.87 -9.59
N VAL A 280 26.91 1.30 -10.82
CA VAL A 280 26.68 0.50 -12.04
C VAL A 280 27.99 0.33 -12.81
N THR A 281 28.11 -0.79 -13.50
CA THR A 281 29.21 -1.09 -14.43
C THR A 281 28.70 -1.06 -15.86
N ILE A 282 29.42 -0.36 -16.73
CA ILE A 282 29.13 -0.27 -18.16
C ILE A 282 30.14 -1.13 -18.91
N ALA A 283 29.63 -2.10 -19.69
CA ALA A 283 30.46 -2.95 -20.52
C ALA A 283 30.98 -2.16 -21.73
N THR A 284 32.30 -1.95 -21.77
CA THR A 284 33.00 -1.32 -22.89
C THR A 284 33.77 -2.34 -23.73
N PRO A 285 34.13 -2.01 -24.99
CA PRO A 285 35.07 -2.83 -25.77
C PRO A 285 36.49 -2.88 -25.19
N SER A 286 36.84 -1.91 -24.33
CA SER A 286 38.08 -1.86 -23.55
C SER A 286 38.07 -2.94 -22.45
N PRO A 287 39.24 -3.54 -22.11
CA PRO A 287 39.35 -4.54 -21.04
C PRO A 287 38.98 -4.05 -19.64
N THR A 288 38.80 -2.74 -19.45
CA THR A 288 38.38 -2.14 -18.17
C THR A 288 36.96 -1.58 -18.28
N PRO A 289 35.97 -2.16 -17.56
CA PRO A 289 34.62 -1.62 -17.48
C PRO A 289 34.61 -0.21 -16.85
N VAL A 290 33.71 0.65 -17.32
CA VAL A 290 33.52 1.98 -16.73
C VAL A 290 32.51 1.87 -15.59
N GLU A 291 32.87 2.31 -14.39
CA GLU A 291 31.95 2.42 -13.26
C GLU A 291 31.36 3.83 -13.13
N LEU A 292 30.05 3.90 -12.88
CA LEU A 292 29.36 5.14 -12.53
C LEU A 292 28.73 5.02 -11.13
N GLY A 293 28.84 6.09 -10.35
CA GLY A 293 28.29 6.20 -9.00
C GLY A 293 27.19 7.26 -8.87
N PRO A 294 26.79 7.58 -7.63
CA PRO A 294 25.76 8.58 -7.34
C PRO A 294 26.02 9.94 -8.00
N GLY A 295 24.95 10.59 -8.46
CA GLY A 295 24.99 11.88 -9.18
C GLY A 295 25.30 11.75 -10.67
N SER A 296 25.73 10.58 -11.15
CA SER A 296 25.94 10.31 -12.58
C SER A 296 24.65 9.86 -13.27
N PHE A 297 24.61 9.91 -14.60
CA PHE A 297 23.51 9.40 -15.42
C PHE A 297 24.01 8.60 -16.63
N PHE A 298 23.15 7.78 -17.23
CA PHE A 298 23.46 7.01 -18.43
C PHE A 298 22.21 6.75 -19.29
N GLY A 299 22.42 6.41 -20.56
CA GLY A 299 21.34 6.09 -21.50
C GLY A 299 20.87 7.27 -22.35
N GLU A 300 21.41 8.46 -22.11
CA GLU A 300 21.17 9.69 -22.89
C GLU A 300 21.53 9.52 -24.37
N MET A 301 22.56 8.72 -24.66
CA MET A 301 23.03 8.52 -26.03
C MET A 301 21.93 7.97 -26.95
N ALA A 302 21.19 6.97 -26.46
CA ALA A 302 20.11 6.34 -27.21
C ALA A 302 18.93 7.30 -27.42
N LEU A 303 18.66 8.16 -26.42
CA LEU A 303 17.61 9.19 -26.53
C LEU A 303 17.96 10.28 -27.56
N ILE A 304 19.24 10.63 -27.69
CA ILE A 304 19.71 11.72 -28.56
C ILE A 304 19.99 11.24 -29.99
N SER A 305 20.66 10.10 -30.21
CA SER A 305 20.83 9.59 -31.59
C SER A 305 19.59 8.88 -32.14
N GLY A 306 18.69 8.38 -31.29
CA GLY A 306 17.69 7.41 -31.70
C GLY A 306 18.27 6.04 -32.05
N GLU A 307 19.55 5.79 -31.74
CA GLU A 307 20.19 4.50 -31.93
C GLU A 307 19.89 3.54 -30.76
N PRO A 308 20.00 2.21 -30.97
CA PRO A 308 19.94 1.25 -29.89
C PRO A 308 20.99 1.49 -28.80
N ARG A 309 20.80 0.88 -27.62
CA ARG A 309 21.71 0.97 -26.47
C ARG A 309 23.15 0.68 -26.88
N SER A 310 24.05 1.61 -26.59
CA SER A 310 25.47 1.53 -26.96
C SER A 310 26.27 0.50 -26.15
N ALA A 311 25.83 0.21 -24.92
CA ALA A 311 26.50 -0.70 -23.99
C ALA A 311 25.50 -1.43 -23.10
N THR A 312 25.94 -2.58 -22.56
CA THR A 312 25.21 -3.28 -21.49
C THR A 312 25.59 -2.65 -20.16
N VAL A 313 24.59 -2.30 -19.34
CA VAL A 313 24.78 -1.72 -18.02
C VAL A 313 24.27 -2.68 -16.96
N THR A 314 25.09 -2.97 -15.95
CA THR A 314 24.80 -3.90 -14.86
C THR A 314 24.91 -3.21 -13.51
N ALA A 315 24.04 -3.54 -12.57
CA ALA A 315 24.11 -3.06 -11.20
C ALA A 315 25.27 -3.75 -10.47
N ALA A 316 26.29 -3.00 -10.02
CA ALA A 316 27.41 -3.54 -9.25
C ALA A 316 27.02 -3.74 -7.77
N THR A 317 26.20 -2.84 -7.24
CA THR A 317 25.58 -2.92 -5.91
C THR A 317 24.06 -2.93 -6.05
N GLU A 318 23.32 -2.91 -4.94
CA GLU A 318 21.93 -2.44 -5.00
C GLU A 318 21.94 -0.97 -5.44
N VAL A 319 21.11 -0.62 -6.42
CA VAL A 319 21.10 0.70 -7.07
C VAL A 319 19.71 1.31 -7.02
N SER A 320 19.64 2.57 -6.63
CA SER A 320 18.45 3.40 -6.71
C SER A 320 18.60 4.36 -7.89
N LEU A 321 17.72 4.19 -8.89
CA LEU A 321 17.72 4.96 -10.13
C LEU A 321 16.47 5.85 -10.22
N LEU A 322 16.59 6.96 -10.96
CA LEU A 322 15.44 7.67 -11.53
C LEU A 322 15.46 7.48 -13.04
N SER A 323 14.36 7.01 -13.64
CA SER A 323 14.23 6.90 -15.10
C SER A 323 13.44 8.06 -15.67
N LEU A 324 13.89 8.58 -16.82
CA LEU A 324 13.23 9.61 -17.62
C LEU A 324 13.02 9.09 -19.04
N TYR A 325 11.76 9.06 -19.50
CA TYR A 325 11.42 8.58 -20.84
C TYR A 325 11.77 9.61 -21.92
N SER A 326 11.90 9.14 -23.16
CA SER A 326 12.22 9.99 -24.32
C SER A 326 11.25 11.15 -24.50
N GLU A 327 9.94 10.90 -24.36
CA GLU A 327 8.89 11.90 -24.49
C GLU A 327 9.05 13.03 -23.46
N ASP A 328 9.24 12.65 -22.20
CA ASP A 328 9.47 13.58 -21.11
C ASP A 328 10.80 14.34 -21.27
N PHE A 329 11.85 13.66 -21.75
CA PHE A 329 13.15 14.26 -22.02
C PHE A 329 13.08 15.31 -23.15
N GLN A 330 12.32 15.04 -24.21
CA GLN A 330 12.11 15.99 -25.30
C GLN A 330 11.34 17.22 -24.83
N MET A 331 10.29 17.03 -24.03
CA MET A 331 9.52 18.12 -23.41
C MET A 331 10.38 18.98 -22.46
N LEU A 332 11.27 18.34 -21.71
CA LEU A 332 12.22 19.02 -20.84
C LEU A 332 13.23 19.83 -21.65
N SER A 333 13.77 19.22 -22.72
CA SER A 333 14.77 19.84 -23.58
C SER A 333 14.23 21.07 -24.33
N SER A 334 12.96 21.03 -24.74
CA SER A 334 12.32 22.19 -25.37
C SER A 334 12.05 23.33 -24.38
N SER A 335 11.72 22.99 -23.13
CA SER A 335 11.37 23.97 -22.08
C SER A 335 12.60 24.56 -21.37
N ASN A 336 13.73 23.85 -21.34
CA ASN A 336 14.95 24.27 -20.63
C ASN A 336 16.22 23.97 -21.46
N PRO A 337 16.61 24.88 -22.37
CA PRO A 337 17.77 24.67 -23.26
C PRO A 337 19.10 24.42 -22.54
N GLU A 338 19.30 24.99 -21.35
CA GLU A 338 20.53 24.80 -20.58
C GLU A 338 20.78 23.34 -20.17
N ILE A 339 19.72 22.61 -19.80
CA ILE A 339 19.87 21.18 -19.42
C ILE A 339 20.13 20.32 -20.64
N ALA A 340 19.39 20.59 -21.73
CA ALA A 340 19.61 19.90 -22.99
C ALA A 340 21.08 20.01 -23.40
N GLU A 341 21.68 21.19 -23.22
CA GLU A 341 23.09 21.43 -23.53
C GLU A 341 24.06 20.62 -22.66
N VAL A 342 23.84 20.56 -21.34
CA VAL A 342 24.69 19.77 -20.43
C VAL A 342 24.63 18.28 -20.78
N ILE A 343 23.42 17.76 -21.05
CA ILE A 343 23.22 16.36 -21.41
C ILE A 343 23.83 16.07 -22.79
N ARG A 344 23.67 16.97 -23.76
CA ARG A 344 24.27 16.87 -25.10
C ARG A 344 25.79 16.83 -25.06
N ARG A 345 26.43 17.77 -24.35
CA ARG A 345 27.90 17.81 -24.18
C ARG A 345 28.44 16.54 -23.53
N THR A 346 27.71 16.01 -22.55
CA THR A 346 28.07 14.74 -21.88
C THR A 346 27.96 13.56 -22.86
N ALA A 347 26.91 13.53 -23.67
CA ALA A 347 26.72 12.50 -24.70
C ALA A 347 27.83 12.53 -25.77
N GLU A 348 28.27 13.73 -26.18
CA GLU A 348 29.38 13.92 -27.13
C GLU A 348 30.71 13.43 -26.57
N THR A 349 31.02 13.78 -25.32
CA THR A 349 32.22 13.34 -24.62
C THR A 349 32.28 11.81 -24.53
N ARG A 350 31.13 11.15 -24.29
CA ARG A 350 31.03 9.69 -24.18
C ARG A 350 31.02 8.97 -25.53
N ARG A 351 30.63 9.64 -26.62
CA ARG A 351 30.76 9.12 -27.99
C ARG A 351 32.21 9.11 -28.49
N GLY A 352 33.12 9.82 -27.83
CA GLY A 352 34.52 9.89 -28.25
C GLY A 352 34.74 10.72 -29.52
N ARG A 353 33.84 11.66 -29.85
CA ARG A 353 34.18 12.71 -30.82
C ARG A 353 34.95 13.83 -30.09
N PRO A 354 36.13 14.26 -30.57
CA PRO A 354 36.76 15.47 -30.05
C PRO A 354 35.78 16.64 -30.22
N PRO A 355 35.78 17.63 -29.31
CA PRO A 355 34.97 18.84 -29.50
C PRO A 355 35.37 19.49 -30.83
N GLU A 356 34.39 19.76 -31.69
CA GLU A 356 34.60 20.57 -32.89
C GLU A 356 35.08 21.96 -32.44
N ALA A 357 36.24 22.36 -32.98
CA ALA A 357 36.92 23.61 -32.69
C ALA A 357 36.23 24.82 -33.34
#